data_AF-A0A8J3XKJ9-F1
#
_entry.id   AF-A0A8J3XKJ9-F1
#
_cell.length_a   1.000
_cell.length_b   1.000
_cell.length_c   1.000
_cell.angle_alpha   90.00
_cell.angle_beta   90.00
_cell.angle_gamma   90.00
#
_symmetry.space_group_name_H-M   'P 1'
#
loop_
_entity.id
_entity.type
_entity.pdbx_description
1 polymer ?
#
loop_
_entity_poly.entity_id
_entity_poly.type
_entity_poly.pdbx_seq_one_letter_code
_entity_poly.pdbx_strand_id
1 'polypeptide(L)'
;MRAVTIGAPLLAVITALLVARCVAAGPAQSVASHHHHPSGGTSAVSTPATTPSGSFNATDVAWLQLMIPMTEQAIRLLDLAPDKTADPRITRLAESLSADHHAELRRLHGLLDRSGVPYVNVHEGHNIPGMVTTDELKVITEAEGPAFDRLFADHTRDYLKQSVLVAQGEQGSGADTDTKAFAAAMAKAHTGELTRLAGLGD
;
A
#
# COMPACT_ATOMS: atom_id res chain seq x y z
N MET A 1 43.23 -45.17 -25.36
CA MET A 1 42.63 -46.50 -25.63
C MET A 1 41.14 -46.43 -25.31
N ARG A 2 40.29 -46.72 -26.32
CA ARG A 2 38.93 -47.35 -26.33
C ARG A 2 37.95 -47.04 -25.18
N ALA A 3 36.63 -46.89 -25.34
CA ALA A 3 35.64 -46.78 -26.42
C ALA A 3 34.28 -46.57 -25.68
N VAL A 4 33.42 -45.62 -26.08
CA VAL A 4 32.10 -45.78 -26.77
C VAL A 4 31.07 -46.71 -26.10
N THR A 5 29.86 -46.18 -25.85
CA THR A 5 28.50 -46.64 -26.30
C THR A 5 27.46 -45.65 -25.73
N ILE A 6 26.74 -44.81 -26.50
CA ILE A 6 25.55 -44.98 -27.37
C ILE A 6 24.39 -45.78 -26.73
N GLY A 7 23.25 -45.10 -26.59
CA GLY A 7 21.93 -45.72 -26.38
C GLY A 7 20.80 -44.71 -26.21
N ALA A 8 20.20 -44.25 -27.31
CA ALA A 8 18.78 -43.82 -27.35
C ALA A 8 17.95 -45.05 -27.77
N PRO A 9 16.63 -45.15 -27.44
CA PRO A 9 15.62 -44.62 -28.38
C PRO A 9 14.20 -44.32 -27.83
N LEU A 10 13.37 -43.78 -28.75
CA LEU A 10 11.89 -43.91 -28.91
C LEU A 10 10.96 -43.24 -27.87
N LEU A 11 10.26 -42.14 -28.23
CA LEU A 11 8.99 -42.00 -29.01
C LEU A 11 7.72 -42.43 -28.25
N ALA A 12 6.88 -41.45 -27.87
CA ALA A 12 5.45 -41.63 -27.68
C ALA A 12 4.71 -40.32 -27.96
N VAL A 13 3.96 -40.31 -29.07
CA VAL A 13 2.97 -39.31 -29.47
C VAL A 13 1.66 -39.67 -28.77
N ILE A 14 1.00 -38.73 -28.06
CA ILE A 14 -0.42 -38.87 -27.73
C ILE A 14 -1.15 -37.53 -27.99
N THR A 15 -2.04 -37.63 -28.97
CA THR A 15 -3.02 -36.69 -29.49
C THR A 15 -4.04 -36.29 -28.42
N ALA A 16 -4.20 -34.98 -28.16
CA ALA A 16 -5.31 -34.47 -27.36
C ALA A 16 -6.48 -34.06 -28.27
N LEU A 17 -7.58 -34.78 -28.09
CA LEU A 17 -8.83 -34.74 -28.84
C LEU A 17 -9.64 -33.48 -28.49
N LEU A 18 -9.98 -32.65 -29.49
CA LEU A 18 -10.98 -31.59 -29.36
C LEU A 18 -12.38 -32.22 -29.26
N VAL A 19 -13.08 -31.98 -28.15
CA VAL A 19 -14.50 -32.28 -28.02
C VAL A 19 -15.26 -30.97 -27.84
N ALA A 20 -15.96 -30.58 -28.90
CA ALA A 20 -17.02 -29.59 -28.88
C ALA A 20 -18.26 -30.12 -28.16
N ARG A 21 -19.12 -29.20 -27.69
CA ARG A 21 -20.57 -29.27 -27.38
C ARG A 21 -20.86 -28.64 -26.00
N CYS A 22 -21.96 -27.94 -25.75
CA CYS A 22 -23.12 -27.51 -26.54
C CYS A 22 -23.68 -26.27 -25.82
N VAL A 23 -24.02 -25.21 -26.55
CA VAL A 23 -24.82 -24.11 -25.99
C VAL A 23 -26.26 -24.60 -25.85
N ALA A 24 -26.85 -24.45 -24.67
CA ALA A 24 -28.28 -24.66 -24.44
C ALA A 24 -28.90 -23.29 -24.13
N ALA A 25 -29.65 -22.78 -25.10
CA ALA A 25 -30.55 -21.65 -24.90
C ALA A 25 -31.78 -22.15 -24.12
N GLY A 26 -31.97 -21.63 -22.91
CA GLY A 26 -33.17 -21.82 -22.09
C GLY A 26 -34.10 -20.61 -22.19
N PRO A 27 -35.41 -20.80 -21.98
CA PRO A 27 -36.45 -19.86 -22.41
C PRO A 27 -36.61 -18.66 -21.48
N ALA A 28 -37.09 -17.57 -22.06
CA ALA A 28 -37.59 -16.39 -21.37
C ALA A 28 -38.72 -16.76 -20.41
N GLN A 29 -38.58 -16.36 -19.14
CA GLN A 29 -39.69 -16.28 -18.20
C GLN A 29 -39.85 -14.84 -17.75
N SER A 30 -40.99 -14.27 -18.14
CA SER A 30 -41.50 -12.99 -17.69
C SER A 30 -41.98 -13.13 -16.25
N VAL A 31 -41.43 -12.33 -15.34
CA VAL A 31 -41.96 -12.18 -13.98
C VAL A 31 -42.10 -10.70 -13.64
N ALA A 32 -43.37 -10.33 -13.44
CA ALA A 32 -43.91 -9.31 -12.55
C ALA A 32 -43.22 -7.94 -12.49
N SER A 33 -43.93 -6.95 -13.04
CA SER A 33 -43.81 -5.53 -12.71
C SER A 33 -43.73 -5.30 -11.19
N HIS A 34 -42.63 -4.74 -10.73
CA HIS A 34 -42.51 -4.13 -9.40
C HIS A 34 -42.48 -2.61 -9.52
N HIS A 35 -43.29 -1.97 -8.68
CA HIS A 35 -43.48 -0.53 -8.60
C HIS A 35 -42.16 0.23 -8.48
N HIS A 36 -42.02 1.25 -9.32
CA HIS A 36 -40.93 2.20 -9.28
C HIS A 36 -41.19 3.21 -8.15
N HIS A 37 -40.51 3.03 -7.01
CA HIS A 37 -40.32 4.13 -6.06
C HIS A 37 -39.23 5.06 -6.61
N PRO A 38 -39.44 6.38 -6.68
CA PRO A 38 -38.37 7.31 -6.96
C PRO A 38 -37.57 7.50 -5.67
N SER A 39 -36.59 6.63 -5.42
CA SER A 39 -35.54 6.96 -4.46
C SER A 39 -34.70 8.05 -5.10
N GLY A 40 -34.75 9.25 -4.50
CA GLY A 40 -33.98 10.41 -4.90
C GLY A 40 -32.50 10.06 -4.98
N GLY A 41 -32.03 9.79 -6.20
CA GLY A 41 -30.62 9.73 -6.51
C GLY A 41 -30.09 11.14 -6.41
N THR A 42 -29.42 11.47 -5.31
CA THR A 42 -28.42 12.52 -5.32
C THR A 42 -27.42 12.11 -6.39
N SER A 43 -27.49 12.74 -7.57
CA SER A 43 -26.41 12.68 -8.55
C SER A 43 -25.15 13.09 -7.80
N ALA A 44 -24.28 12.11 -7.52
CA ALA A 44 -22.93 12.41 -7.10
C ALA A 44 -22.34 13.24 -8.23
N VAL A 45 -22.16 14.54 -7.97
CA VAL A 45 -21.44 15.43 -8.87
C VAL A 45 -20.06 14.81 -9.02
N SER A 46 -19.80 14.16 -10.14
CA SER A 46 -18.47 13.71 -10.50
C SER A 46 -17.66 14.98 -10.75
N THR A 47 -16.94 15.43 -9.72
CA THR A 47 -15.92 16.45 -9.90
C THR A 47 -14.95 15.96 -10.96
N PRO A 48 -14.66 16.75 -12.01
CA PRO A 48 -13.74 16.33 -13.04
C PRO A 48 -12.39 15.97 -12.41
N ALA A 49 -11.87 14.78 -12.74
CA ALA A 49 -10.56 14.35 -12.30
C ALA A 49 -9.52 15.36 -12.79
N THR A 50 -8.77 15.96 -11.87
CA THR A 50 -7.68 16.87 -12.23
C THR A 50 -6.60 16.06 -12.92
N THR A 51 -6.27 16.41 -14.15
CA THR A 51 -5.20 15.74 -14.89
C THR A 51 -3.86 16.23 -14.34
N PRO A 52 -2.91 15.33 -14.01
CA PRO A 52 -1.57 15.73 -13.61
C PRO A 52 -0.88 16.54 -14.70
N SER A 53 -0.06 17.49 -14.28
CA SER A 53 0.75 18.34 -15.15
C SER A 53 2.16 17.77 -15.32
N GLY A 54 2.85 18.17 -16.39
CA GLY A 54 4.27 17.83 -16.57
C GLY A 54 4.54 16.35 -16.84
N SER A 55 5.54 15.79 -16.15
CA SER A 55 6.01 14.41 -16.30
C SER A 55 5.21 13.36 -15.54
N PHE A 56 4.22 13.77 -14.76
CA PHE A 56 3.47 12.88 -13.87
C PHE A 56 2.42 12.07 -14.64
N ASN A 57 2.33 10.78 -14.32
CA ASN A 57 1.26 9.88 -14.72
C ASN A 57 0.32 9.58 -13.55
N ALA A 58 -0.67 8.72 -13.77
CA ALA A 58 -1.65 8.36 -12.75
C ALA A 58 -1.05 7.57 -11.57
N THR A 59 0.01 6.79 -11.81
CA THR A 59 0.72 6.05 -10.75
C THR A 59 1.41 7.02 -9.80
N ASP A 60 2.11 8.03 -10.34
CA ASP A 60 2.82 9.01 -9.50
C ASP A 60 1.83 9.70 -8.54
N VAL A 61 0.70 10.17 -9.07
CA VAL A 61 -0.34 10.84 -8.28
C VAL A 61 -0.98 9.89 -7.28
N ALA A 62 -1.33 8.67 -7.67
CA ALA A 62 -1.94 7.69 -6.79
C ALA A 62 -1.01 7.30 -5.64
N TRP A 63 0.29 7.12 -5.92
CA TRP A 63 1.29 6.82 -4.89
C TRP A 63 1.45 8.00 -3.92
N LEU A 64 1.52 9.24 -4.41
CA LEU A 64 1.59 10.43 -3.55
C LEU A 64 0.34 10.57 -2.67
N GLN A 65 -0.86 10.42 -3.26
CA GLN A 65 -2.13 10.49 -2.53
C GLN A 65 -2.29 9.38 -1.50
N LEU A 66 -1.68 8.21 -1.72
CA LEU A 66 -1.65 7.10 -0.78
C LEU A 66 -0.62 7.32 0.34
N MET A 67 0.60 7.68 0.00
CA MET A 67 1.69 7.76 0.96
C MET A 67 1.51 8.89 1.97
N ILE A 68 0.92 10.03 1.58
CA ILE A 68 0.67 11.16 2.50
C ILE A 68 -0.12 10.71 3.75
N PRO A 69 -1.37 10.19 3.64
CA PRO A 69 -2.13 9.79 4.80
C PRO A 69 -1.53 8.58 5.54
N MET A 70 -0.83 7.67 4.84
CA MET A 70 -0.11 6.58 5.51
C MET A 70 0.99 7.11 6.43
N THR A 71 1.81 8.06 5.94
CA THR A 71 2.89 8.68 6.70
C THR A 71 2.34 9.56 7.83
N GLU A 72 1.23 10.29 7.63
CA GLU A 72 0.57 11.05 8.68
C GLU A 72 0.13 10.17 9.86
N GLN A 73 -0.48 9.01 9.58
CA GLN A 73 -0.93 8.09 10.64
C GLN A 73 0.25 7.39 11.33
N ALA A 74 1.30 7.05 10.58
CA ALA A 74 2.52 6.51 11.15
C ALA A 74 3.18 7.50 12.14
N ILE A 75 3.26 8.78 11.78
CA ILE A 75 3.75 9.83 12.70
C ILE A 75 2.94 9.86 13.99
N ARG A 76 1.60 9.81 13.91
CA ARG A 76 0.76 9.79 15.12
C ARG A 76 1.03 8.59 16.01
N LEU A 77 1.27 7.41 15.43
CA LEU A 77 1.68 6.23 16.20
C LEU A 77 3.03 6.45 16.88
N LEU A 78 4.01 6.97 16.14
CA LEU A 78 5.38 7.18 16.63
C LEU A 78 5.42 8.17 17.78
N ASP A 79 4.62 9.24 17.70
CA ASP A 79 4.56 10.29 18.72
C ASP A 79 3.94 9.83 20.05
N LEU A 80 3.29 8.65 20.10
CA LEU A 80 2.80 8.08 21.37
C LEU A 80 3.91 7.52 22.25
N ALA A 81 5.03 7.07 21.66
CA ALA A 81 6.01 6.26 22.38
C ALA A 81 6.63 6.92 23.63
N PRO A 82 7.00 8.22 23.62
CA PRO A 82 7.62 8.86 24.79
C PRO A 82 6.79 8.76 26.07
N ASP A 83 5.46 8.73 25.95
CA ASP A 83 4.53 8.70 27.09
C ASP A 83 4.02 7.29 27.43
N LYS A 84 4.25 6.31 26.55
CA LYS A 84 3.59 5.00 26.62
C LYS A 84 4.52 3.83 26.89
N THR A 85 5.83 4.01 26.74
CA THR A 85 6.83 2.96 27.02
C THR A 85 7.82 3.35 28.11
N ALA A 86 8.33 2.35 28.82
CA ALA A 86 9.48 2.49 29.71
C ALA A 86 10.79 2.00 29.05
N ASP A 87 10.74 1.43 27.83
CA ASP A 87 11.93 0.99 27.11
C ASP A 87 12.56 2.18 26.36
N PRO A 88 13.71 2.70 26.82
CA PRO A 88 14.34 3.85 26.19
C PRO A 88 14.85 3.56 24.77
N ARG A 89 14.93 2.29 24.35
CA ARG A 89 15.27 1.91 22.97
C ARG A 89 14.09 2.17 22.03
N ILE A 90 12.86 1.88 22.47
CA ILE A 90 11.63 2.16 21.70
C ILE A 90 11.43 3.67 21.59
N THR A 91 11.55 4.42 22.69
CA THR A 91 11.45 5.89 22.67
C THR A 91 12.42 6.51 21.66
N ARG A 92 13.71 6.14 21.71
CA ARG A 92 14.71 6.69 20.76
C ARG A 92 14.46 6.28 19.31
N LEU A 93 13.96 5.07 19.08
CA LEU A 93 13.59 4.65 17.73
C LEU A 93 12.44 5.51 17.22
N ALA A 94 11.37 5.64 18.02
CA ALA A 94 10.17 6.38 17.65
C ALA A 94 10.46 7.86 17.34
N GLU A 95 11.25 8.53 18.19
CA GLU A 95 11.66 9.92 17.96
C GLU A 95 12.44 10.10 16.65
N SER A 96 13.39 9.19 16.39
CA SER A 96 14.17 9.19 15.15
C SER A 96 13.28 8.98 13.92
N LEU A 97 12.38 8.00 13.97
CA LEU A 97 11.49 7.71 12.86
C LEU A 97 10.50 8.86 12.64
N SER A 98 9.92 9.43 13.71
CA SER A 98 8.97 10.55 13.59
C SER A 98 9.62 11.75 12.87
N ALA A 99 10.86 12.09 13.23
CA ALA A 99 11.61 13.14 12.55
C ALA A 99 11.85 12.85 11.06
N ASP A 100 12.26 11.61 10.73
CA ASP A 100 12.49 11.17 9.34
C ASP A 100 11.19 11.21 8.53
N HIS A 101 10.09 10.64 9.05
CA HIS A 101 8.79 10.63 8.38
C HIS A 101 8.17 12.03 8.24
N HIS A 102 8.42 12.96 9.17
CA HIS A 102 8.05 14.36 8.96
C HIS A 102 8.78 15.00 7.78
N ALA A 103 10.05 14.64 7.55
CA ALA A 103 10.78 15.08 6.36
C ALA A 103 10.25 14.45 5.08
N GLU A 104 9.89 13.17 5.13
CA GLU A 104 9.22 12.46 4.02
C GLU A 104 7.87 13.11 3.67
N LEU A 105 7.04 13.41 4.67
CA LEU A 105 5.73 14.03 4.49
C LEU A 105 5.84 15.38 3.78
N ARG A 106 6.81 16.22 4.16
CA ARG A 106 7.09 17.49 3.44
C ARG A 106 7.47 17.25 1.98
N ARG A 107 8.25 16.20 1.70
CA ARG A 107 8.65 15.87 0.33
C ARG A 107 7.48 15.34 -0.50
N LEU A 108 6.63 14.50 0.09
CA LEU A 108 5.40 13.99 -0.54
C LEU A 108 4.47 15.14 -0.95
N HIS A 109 4.20 16.08 -0.05
CA HIS A 109 3.40 17.26 -0.39
C HIS A 109 4.03 18.10 -1.49
N GLY A 110 5.34 18.37 -1.42
CA GLY A 110 6.02 19.14 -2.47
C GLY A 110 5.98 18.48 -3.85
N LEU A 111 6.02 17.15 -3.91
CA LEU A 111 5.85 16.40 -5.17
C LEU A 111 4.40 16.44 -5.67
N LEU A 112 3.42 16.32 -4.77
CA LEU A 112 2.00 16.40 -5.14
C LEU A 112 1.65 17.80 -5.64
N ASP A 113 2.13 18.86 -4.99
CA ASP A 113 1.95 20.25 -5.43
C ASP A 113 2.56 20.47 -6.82
N ARG A 114 3.75 19.93 -7.08
CA ARG A 114 4.39 19.96 -8.41
C ARG A 114 3.56 19.27 -9.50
N SER A 115 2.80 18.24 -9.15
CA SER A 115 1.92 17.54 -10.10
C SER A 115 0.73 18.40 -10.53
N GLY A 116 0.42 19.48 -9.80
CA GLY A 116 -0.75 20.34 -10.03
C GLY A 116 -2.07 19.73 -9.56
N VAL A 117 -2.05 18.53 -8.97
CA VAL A 117 -3.23 17.89 -8.37
C VAL A 117 -3.39 18.40 -6.94
N PRO A 118 -4.56 18.91 -6.54
CA PRO A 118 -4.79 19.33 -5.16
C PRO A 118 -4.77 18.13 -4.21
N TYR A 119 -4.23 18.32 -3.01
CA TYR A 119 -4.33 17.32 -1.97
C TYR A 119 -5.77 17.21 -1.46
N VAL A 120 -6.32 15.99 -1.57
CA VAL A 120 -7.55 15.55 -0.93
C VAL A 120 -7.27 14.16 -0.39
N ASN A 121 -7.59 13.90 0.87
CA ASN A 121 -7.41 12.58 1.45
C ASN A 121 -8.52 11.63 0.95
N VAL A 122 -8.33 11.07 -0.25
CA VAL A 122 -9.25 10.08 -0.84
C VAL A 122 -9.25 8.73 -0.12
N HIS A 123 -8.35 8.54 0.84
CA HIS A 123 -8.23 7.33 1.66
C HIS A 123 -8.79 7.51 3.08
N GLU A 124 -9.38 8.67 3.38
CA GLU A 124 -10.02 8.91 4.68
C GLU A 124 -11.10 7.86 4.95
N GLY A 125 -11.02 7.21 6.11
CA GLY A 125 -11.96 6.17 6.54
C GLY A 125 -11.82 4.82 5.83
N HIS A 126 -10.86 4.65 4.92
CA HIS A 126 -10.58 3.37 4.29
C HIS A 126 -9.51 2.58 5.04
N ASN A 127 -9.73 1.28 5.20
CA ASN A 127 -8.70 0.37 5.71
C ASN A 127 -7.78 -0.06 4.55
N ILE A 128 -6.60 0.54 4.52
CA ILE A 128 -5.55 0.24 3.54
C ILE A 128 -4.48 -0.61 4.24
N PRO A 129 -4.00 -1.71 3.63
CA PRO A 129 -2.94 -2.53 4.25
C PRO A 129 -1.76 -1.66 4.72
N GLY A 130 -1.25 -1.92 5.93
CA GLY A 130 -0.14 -1.18 6.53
C GLY A 130 -0.44 0.26 6.98
N MET A 131 -1.61 0.83 6.67
CA MET A 131 -2.01 2.10 7.26
C MET A 131 -2.49 1.86 8.69
N VAL A 132 -1.96 2.63 9.65
CA VAL A 132 -2.53 2.63 11.01
C VAL A 132 -3.88 3.34 10.96
N THR A 133 -4.96 2.59 11.18
CA THR A 133 -6.31 3.13 11.14
C THR A 133 -6.63 3.94 12.39
N THR A 134 -7.64 4.81 12.31
CA THR A 134 -8.11 5.60 13.46
C THR A 134 -8.58 4.72 14.62
N ASP A 135 -9.18 3.57 14.35
CA ASP A 135 -9.66 2.67 15.40
C ASP A 135 -8.51 1.87 16.04
N GLU A 136 -7.51 1.44 15.26
CA GLU A 136 -6.28 0.87 15.81
C GLU A 136 -5.55 1.89 16.68
N LEU A 137 -5.42 3.15 16.21
CA LEU A 137 -4.75 4.21 16.97
C LEU A 137 -5.42 4.46 18.34
N LYS A 138 -6.75 4.34 18.45
CA LYS A 138 -7.45 4.41 19.74
C LYS A 138 -7.02 3.27 20.67
N VAL A 139 -7.03 2.04 20.18
CA VAL A 139 -6.61 0.86 20.94
C VAL A 139 -5.15 1.00 21.41
N ILE A 140 -4.26 1.45 20.52
CA ILE A 140 -2.84 1.64 20.84
C ILE A 140 -2.66 2.74 21.89
N THR A 141 -3.44 3.83 21.81
CA THR A 141 -3.37 4.96 22.77
C THR A 141 -3.76 4.54 24.20
N GLU A 142 -4.63 3.54 24.34
CA GLU A 142 -5.05 3.00 25.64
C GLU A 142 -4.04 1.99 26.24
N ALA A 143 -3.11 1.48 25.43
CA ALA A 143 -2.09 0.55 25.88
C ALA A 143 -0.90 1.27 26.53
N GLU A 144 -0.24 0.62 27.49
CA GLU A 144 0.98 1.13 28.15
C GLU A 144 1.99 0.00 28.37
N GLY A 145 3.27 0.37 28.52
CA GLY A 145 4.36 -0.54 28.79
C GLY A 145 4.48 -1.67 27.76
N PRO A 146 4.71 -2.93 28.18
CA PRO A 146 4.92 -4.04 27.25
C PRO A 146 3.77 -4.29 26.26
N ALA A 147 2.54 -3.93 26.62
CA ALA A 147 1.39 -4.05 25.71
C ALA A 147 1.47 -3.01 24.59
N PHE A 148 1.80 -1.76 24.93
CA PHE A 148 2.08 -0.72 23.95
C PHE A 148 3.26 -1.09 23.06
N ASP A 149 4.36 -1.56 23.65
CA ASP A 149 5.59 -1.91 22.92
C ASP A 149 5.34 -2.91 21.79
N ARG A 150 4.51 -3.92 22.07
CA ARG A 150 4.11 -4.93 21.07
C ARG A 150 3.28 -4.31 19.94
N LEU A 151 2.23 -3.57 20.29
CA LEU A 151 1.36 -2.93 19.30
C LEU A 151 2.13 -1.92 18.44
N PHE A 152 2.97 -1.12 19.08
CA PHE A 152 3.88 -0.18 18.42
C PHE A 152 4.76 -0.90 17.41
N ALA A 153 5.43 -1.98 17.82
CA ALA A 153 6.32 -2.72 16.94
C ALA A 153 5.56 -3.39 15.77
N ASP A 154 4.37 -3.94 16.04
CA ASP A 154 3.56 -4.61 15.03
C ASP A 154 3.05 -3.62 13.97
N HIS A 155 2.41 -2.52 14.38
CA HIS A 155 1.87 -1.54 13.44
C HIS A 155 2.98 -0.76 12.71
N THR A 156 4.10 -0.45 13.37
CA THR A 156 5.25 0.17 12.70
C THR A 156 5.82 -0.77 11.64
N ARG A 157 5.95 -2.07 11.95
CA ARG A 157 6.47 -3.07 10.99
C ARG A 157 5.56 -3.21 9.77
N ASP A 158 4.24 -3.24 9.98
CA ASP A 158 3.27 -3.39 8.90
C ASP A 158 3.24 -2.14 7.99
N TYR A 159 3.29 -0.95 8.58
CA TYR A 159 3.45 0.31 7.84
C TYR A 159 4.71 0.31 6.98
N LEU A 160 5.86 -0.02 7.56
CA LEU A 160 7.13 -0.01 6.82
C LEU A 160 7.15 -1.04 5.69
N LYS A 161 6.67 -2.26 5.93
CA LYS A 161 6.57 -3.31 4.90
C LYS A 161 5.69 -2.87 3.73
N GLN A 162 4.52 -2.31 4.03
CA GLN A 162 3.63 -1.85 2.97
C GLN A 162 4.24 -0.68 2.21
N SER A 163 4.83 0.30 2.91
CA SER A 163 5.43 1.48 2.31
C SER A 163 6.55 1.10 1.33
N VAL A 164 7.39 0.11 1.68
CA VAL A 164 8.38 -0.48 0.76
C VAL A 164 7.70 -1.08 -0.48
N LEU A 165 6.64 -1.87 -0.29
CA LEU A 165 5.93 -2.54 -1.39
C LEU A 165 5.33 -1.53 -2.38
N VAL A 166 4.62 -0.51 -1.89
CA VAL A 166 3.96 0.48 -2.77
C VAL A 166 4.98 1.42 -3.42
N ALA A 167 6.07 1.75 -2.73
CA ALA A 167 7.18 2.50 -3.31
C ALA A 167 7.91 1.74 -4.43
N GLN A 168 7.98 0.41 -4.37
CA GLN A 168 8.47 -0.41 -5.49
C GLN A 168 7.51 -0.37 -6.69
N GLY A 169 6.20 -0.34 -6.43
CA GLY A 169 5.18 -0.14 -7.47
C GLY A 169 5.38 1.17 -8.22
N GLU A 170 5.63 2.26 -7.49
CA GLU A 170 5.94 3.58 -8.06
C GLU A 170 7.23 3.55 -8.89
N GLN A 171 8.30 2.92 -8.40
CA GLN A 171 9.54 2.78 -9.18
C GLN A 171 9.31 2.04 -10.52
N GLY A 172 8.44 1.03 -10.53
CA GLY A 172 8.13 0.26 -11.73
C GLY A 172 7.23 0.98 -12.72
N SER A 173 6.21 1.69 -12.22
CA SER A 173 5.08 2.16 -13.04
C SER A 173 4.90 3.69 -13.07
N GLY A 174 5.64 4.43 -12.26
CA GLY A 174 5.69 5.89 -12.26
C GLY A 174 6.44 6.46 -13.45
N ALA A 175 6.20 7.74 -13.75
CA ALA A 175 6.79 8.47 -14.88
C ALA A 175 7.66 9.65 -14.44
N ASP A 176 7.35 10.33 -13.34
CA ASP A 176 8.12 11.49 -12.87
C ASP A 176 9.45 11.03 -12.24
N THR A 177 10.57 11.49 -12.80
CA THR A 177 11.90 11.01 -12.39
C THR A 177 12.21 11.32 -10.91
N ASP A 178 11.79 12.49 -10.42
CA ASP A 178 12.01 12.88 -9.03
C ASP A 178 11.14 12.07 -8.07
N THR A 179 9.90 11.77 -8.46
CA THR A 179 8.98 10.92 -7.68
C THR A 179 9.50 9.50 -7.58
N LYS A 180 9.93 8.90 -8.70
CA LYS A 180 10.56 7.57 -8.71
C LYS A 180 11.84 7.51 -7.88
N ALA A 181 12.69 8.54 -7.98
CA ALA A 181 13.91 8.63 -7.20
C ALA A 181 13.60 8.73 -5.70
N PHE A 182 12.57 9.49 -5.34
CA PHE A 182 12.13 9.58 -3.95
C PHE A 182 11.53 8.27 -3.44
N ALA A 183 10.70 7.58 -4.24
CA ALA A 183 10.17 6.26 -3.89
C ALA A 183 11.30 5.22 -3.67
N ALA A 184 12.35 5.25 -4.50
CA ALA A 184 13.53 4.39 -4.29
C ALA A 184 14.27 4.72 -2.98
N ALA A 185 14.44 6.00 -2.67
CA ALA A 185 15.07 6.44 -1.42
C ALA A 185 14.25 6.03 -0.19
N MET A 186 12.93 6.20 -0.24
CA MET A 186 11.99 5.80 0.81
C MET A 186 12.01 4.29 1.04
N ALA A 187 11.91 3.48 -0.03
CA ALA A 187 11.98 2.02 0.08
C ALA A 187 13.27 1.54 0.76
N LYS A 188 14.40 2.21 0.46
CA LYS A 188 15.68 1.93 1.11
C LYS A 188 15.68 2.34 2.59
N ALA A 189 15.17 3.54 2.90
CA ALA A 189 15.07 4.03 4.27
C ALA A 189 14.23 3.08 5.13
N HIS A 190 12.99 2.79 4.69
CA HIS A 190 12.06 1.93 5.42
C HIS A 190 12.55 0.49 5.58
N THR A 191 13.35 -0.03 4.64
CA THR A 191 14.04 -1.32 4.83
C THR A 191 15.09 -1.26 5.94
N GLY A 192 15.82 -0.15 6.06
CA GLY A 192 16.74 0.09 7.15
C GLY A 192 16.03 0.24 8.50
N GLU A 193 14.87 0.90 8.51
CA GLU A 193 14.03 1.08 9.70
C GLU A 193 13.43 -0.24 10.18
N LEU A 194 13.00 -1.12 9.25
CA LEU A 194 12.61 -2.50 9.57
C LEU A 194 13.73 -3.27 10.28
N THR A 195 14.97 -3.08 9.82
CA THR A 195 16.15 -3.71 10.45
C THR A 195 16.40 -3.17 11.85
N ARG A 196 16.27 -1.84 12.04
CA ARG A 196 16.39 -1.20 13.36
C ARG A 196 15.31 -1.69 14.32
N LEU A 197 14.07 -1.79 13.85
CA LEU A 197 12.93 -2.27 14.62
C LEU A 197 13.10 -3.74 15.03
N ALA A 198 13.51 -4.61 14.11
CA ALA A 198 13.80 -6.02 14.40
C ALA A 198 14.94 -6.19 15.42
N GLY A 199 15.88 -5.24 15.47
CA GLY A 199 16.98 -5.23 16.45
C GLY A 199 16.55 -4.95 17.89
N LEU A 200 15.29 -4.59 18.15
CA LEU A 200 14.78 -4.36 19.51
C LEU A 200 14.46 -5.66 20.27
N GLY A 201 14.29 -6.79 19.57
CA GLY A 201 13.83 -8.07 20.15
C GLY A 201 12.30 -8.15 20.29
N ASP A 202 11.78 -9.36 20.47
CA ASP A 202 10.36 -9.64 20.79
C ASP A 202 10.05 -9.40 22.29
#